data_AF-A0AAW0JN09-F1
#
_entry.id   AF-A0AAW0JN09-F1
#
_cell.length_a   1.000
_cell.length_b   1.000
_cell.length_c   1.000
_cell.angle_alpha   90.00
_cell.angle_beta   90.00
_cell.angle_gamma   90.00
#
_symmetry.space_group_name_H-M   'P 1'
#
loop_
_entity.id
_entity.type
_entity.pdbx_description
1 polymer ?
#
loop_
_entity_poly.entity_id
_entity_poly.type
_entity_poly.pdbx_seq_one_letter_code
_entity_poly.pdbx_strand_id
1 'polypeptide(L)'
;MGTMTTSSTLRVPYEASNFDEVSMQQSLIFADSLKDLKNLRTQLYSAAEYFELSYTNDDQNQIVVETLKDYTIKALVNTVDHLGSITYKVNDLLDEKVDEASGTELRVSSIEQ
;
A
#
# COMPACT_ATOMS: atom_id res chain seq x y z
N MET A 1 26.23 16.49 55.66
CA MET A 1 24.98 15.71 55.75
C MET A 1 23.87 16.60 55.20
N GLY A 2 23.24 16.41 54.06
CA GLY A 2 23.41 15.50 52.93
C GLY A 2 22.89 16.24 51.69
N THR A 3 23.51 16.00 50.54
CA THR A 3 23.16 16.57 49.24
C THR A 3 21.84 15.94 48.75
N MET A 4 20.81 16.75 48.48
CA MET A 4 19.63 16.28 47.77
C MET A 4 19.92 16.24 46.27
N THR A 5 20.21 15.04 45.77
CA THR A 5 20.20 14.73 44.34
C THR A 5 18.75 14.61 43.88
N THR A 6 18.27 15.61 43.14
CA THR A 6 17.02 15.54 42.40
C THR A 6 17.23 14.63 41.19
N SER A 7 16.65 13.43 41.21
CA SER A 7 16.57 12.55 40.05
C SER A 7 15.66 13.17 39.00
N SER A 8 16.25 13.85 38.01
CA SER A 8 15.56 14.19 36.77
C SER A 8 15.32 12.90 35.98
N THR A 9 14.09 12.41 36.02
CA THR A 9 13.64 11.31 35.17
C THR A 9 13.68 11.80 33.73
N LEU A 10 14.67 11.35 32.95
CA LEU A 10 14.66 11.47 31.50
C LEU A 10 13.39 10.75 31.01
N ARG A 11 12.37 11.52 30.64
CA ARG A 11 11.27 11.00 29.83
C ARG A 11 11.88 10.65 28.48
N VAL A 12 12.18 9.36 28.29
CA VAL A 12 12.41 8.81 26.95
C VAL A 12 11.15 9.16 26.15
N PRO A 13 11.24 9.73 24.94
CA PRO A 13 10.07 10.02 24.15
C PRO A 13 9.48 8.71 23.63
N TYR A 14 8.62 8.09 24.43
CA TYR A 14 7.91 6.85 24.11
C TYR A 14 7.01 7.00 22.86
N GLU A 15 6.66 8.23 22.48
CA GLU A 15 5.93 8.55 21.25
C GLU A 15 6.76 8.30 19.98
N ALA A 16 8.08 8.51 20.03
CA ALA A 16 8.92 8.34 18.85
C ALA A 16 9.09 6.86 18.44
N SER A 17 9.05 5.92 19.40
CA SER A 17 9.15 4.49 19.06
C SER A 17 7.87 3.92 18.46
N ASN A 18 6.70 4.44 18.85
CA ASN A 18 5.41 4.00 18.29
C ASN A 18 5.19 4.55 16.88
N PHE A 19 5.65 5.76 16.58
CA PHE A 19 5.51 6.37 15.26
C PHE A 19 6.26 5.56 14.18
N ASP A 20 7.50 5.15 14.47
CA ASP A 20 8.31 4.33 13.58
C ASP A 20 7.66 2.97 13.28
N GLU A 21 7.04 2.34 14.29
CA GLU A 21 6.33 1.06 14.12
C GLU A 21 5.11 1.18 13.19
N VAL A 22 4.35 2.28 13.28
CA VAL A 22 3.18 2.53 12.42
C VAL A 22 3.61 2.75 10.96
N SER A 23 4.65 3.56 10.73
CA SER A 23 5.20 3.81 9.39
C SER A 23 5.71 2.52 8.72
N MET A 24 6.42 1.68 9.50
CA MET A 24 6.88 0.37 9.02
C MET A 24 5.70 -0.54 8.65
N GLN A 25 4.64 -0.55 9.46
CA GLN A 25 3.45 -1.36 9.19
C GLN A 25 2.71 -0.89 7.93
N GLN A 26 2.54 0.42 7.73
CA GLN A 26 1.93 0.97 6.51
C GLN A 26 2.76 0.60 5.26
N SER A 27 4.09 0.67 5.36
CA SER A 27 5.00 0.27 4.27
C SER A 27 4.86 -1.20 3.91
N LEU A 28 4.72 -2.10 4.90
CA LEU A 28 4.47 -3.52 4.67
C LEU A 28 3.13 -3.74 3.95
N ILE A 29 2.06 -3.12 4.43
CA ILE A 29 0.71 -3.21 3.85
C ILE A 29 0.70 -2.70 2.40
N PHE A 30 1.44 -1.63 2.11
CA PHE A 30 1.60 -1.13 0.75
C PHE A 30 2.33 -2.14 -0.15
N ALA A 31 3.43 -2.72 0.34
CA ALA A 31 4.17 -3.74 -0.39
C ALA A 31 3.32 -4.99 -0.72
N ASP A 32 2.50 -5.45 0.24
CA ASP A 32 1.55 -6.54 0.04
C ASP A 32 0.51 -6.20 -1.03
N SER A 33 0.02 -4.95 -1.03
CA SER A 33 -0.93 -4.49 -2.05
C SER A 33 -0.33 -4.51 -3.46
N LEU A 34 0.94 -4.11 -3.60
CA LEU A 34 1.67 -4.23 -4.86
C LEU A 34 1.89 -5.68 -5.27
N LYS A 35 2.11 -6.57 -4.31
CA LYS A 35 2.23 -8.01 -4.57
C LYS A 35 0.91 -8.57 -5.09
N ASP A 36 -0.20 -8.19 -4.49
CA ASP A 36 -1.54 -8.60 -4.93
C ASP A 36 -1.87 -8.10 -6.34
N LEU A 37 -1.56 -6.83 -6.65
CA LEU A 37 -1.75 -6.31 -8.01
C LEU A 37 -0.89 -7.06 -9.06
N LYS A 38 0.35 -7.42 -8.71
CA LYS A 38 1.21 -8.25 -9.58
C LYS A 38 0.63 -9.65 -9.79
N ASN A 39 0.04 -10.24 -8.74
CA ASN A 39 -0.61 -11.53 -8.83
C ASN A 39 -1.87 -11.46 -9.69
N LEU A 40 -2.70 -10.43 -9.52
CA LEU A 40 -3.88 -10.17 -10.35
C LEU A 40 -3.50 -10.10 -11.83
N ARG A 41 -2.47 -9.33 -12.17
CA ARG A 41 -1.95 -9.26 -13.55
C ARG A 41 -1.65 -10.64 -14.12
N THR A 42 -0.94 -11.49 -13.37
CA THR A 42 -0.62 -12.86 -13.83
C THR A 42 -1.89 -13.68 -14.06
N GLN A 43 -2.86 -13.60 -13.15
CA GLN A 43 -4.14 -14.29 -13.30
C GLN A 43 -4.92 -13.82 -14.53
N LEU A 44 -4.92 -12.52 -14.81
CA LEU A 44 -5.59 -11.95 -15.99
C LEU A 44 -4.95 -12.46 -17.30
N TYR A 45 -3.62 -12.57 -17.37
CA TYR A 45 -2.94 -13.16 -18.52
C TYR A 45 -3.29 -14.64 -18.70
N SER A 46 -3.27 -15.43 -17.63
CA SER A 46 -3.64 -16.85 -17.70
C SER A 46 -5.11 -17.04 -18.11
N ALA A 47 -6.01 -16.18 -17.64
CA ALA A 47 -7.41 -16.20 -18.07
C ALA A 47 -7.56 -15.84 -19.55
N ALA A 48 -6.83 -14.82 -20.03
CA ALA A 48 -6.85 -14.44 -21.44
C ALA A 48 -6.36 -15.57 -22.35
N GLU A 49 -5.26 -16.24 -22.00
CA GLU A 49 -4.75 -17.41 -22.72
C GLU A 49 -5.77 -18.56 -22.72
N TYR A 50 -6.42 -18.81 -21.57
CA TYR A 50 -7.48 -19.81 -21.48
C TYR A 50 -8.66 -19.49 -22.41
N PHE A 51 -9.14 -18.24 -22.45
CA PHE A 51 -10.24 -17.84 -23.32
C PHE A 51 -9.86 -17.95 -24.80
N GLU A 52 -8.63 -17.62 -25.18
CA GLU A 52 -8.13 -17.78 -26.55
C GLU A 52 -8.12 -19.26 -26.98
N LEU A 53 -7.58 -20.13 -26.13
CA LEU A 53 -7.56 -21.57 -26.38
C LEU A 53 -8.97 -22.17 -26.44
N SER A 54 -9.85 -21.75 -25.53
CA SER A 54 -11.24 -22.22 -25.47
C SER A 54 -12.04 -21.79 -26.70
N TYR A 55 -11.87 -20.55 -27.17
CA TYR A 55 -12.57 -20.05 -28.36
C TYR A 55 -12.09 -20.73 -29.65
N THR A 56 -10.82 -21.14 -29.71
CA THR A 56 -10.27 -21.78 -30.91
C THR A 56 -10.64 -23.26 -31.03
N ASN A 57 -10.86 -23.95 -29.90
CA ASN A 57 -11.00 -25.42 -29.85
C ASN A 57 -12.41 -25.91 -29.49
N ASP A 58 -13.35 -25.03 -29.16
CA ASP A 58 -14.72 -25.40 -28.75
C ASP A 58 -15.76 -24.97 -29.80
N ASP A 59 -16.77 -25.81 -30.03
CA ASP A 59 -17.90 -25.50 -30.89
C ASP A 59 -18.90 -24.55 -30.18
N GLN A 60 -18.80 -24.38 -28.86
CA GLN A 60 -19.65 -23.52 -28.01
C GLN A 60 -19.21 -22.05 -27.97
N ASN A 61 -18.82 -21.49 -29.12
CA ASN A 61 -18.26 -20.14 -29.24
C ASN A 61 -19.10 -19.02 -28.60
N GLN A 62 -20.43 -19.13 -28.63
CA GLN A 62 -21.30 -18.12 -28.02
C GLN A 62 -21.19 -18.08 -26.49
N ILE A 63 -21.14 -19.25 -25.83
CA ILE A 63 -21.01 -19.35 -24.37
C ILE A 63 -19.65 -18.82 -23.92
N VAL A 64 -18.58 -19.14 -24.67
CA VAL A 64 -17.23 -18.62 -24.42
C VAL A 64 -17.21 -17.10 -24.52
N VAL A 65 -17.84 -16.52 -25.55
CA VAL A 65 -17.91 -15.06 -25.74
C VAL A 65 -18.69 -14.36 -24.64
N GLU A 66 -19.84 -14.90 -24.22
CA GLU A 66 -20.63 -14.33 -23.12
C GLU A 66 -19.84 -14.36 -21.81
N THR A 67 -19.20 -15.49 -21.51
CA THR A 67 -18.37 -15.64 -20.30
C THR A 67 -17.16 -14.70 -20.33
N LEU A 68 -16.51 -14.53 -21.48
CA LEU A 68 -15.38 -13.60 -21.64
C LEU A 68 -15.79 -12.14 -21.42
N LYS A 69 -16.98 -11.73 -21.89
CA LYS A 69 -17.50 -10.38 -21.64
C LYS A 69 -17.68 -10.11 -20.15
N ASP A 70 -18.35 -11.03 -19.45
CA ASP A 70 -18.55 -10.94 -18.01
C ASP A 70 -17.22 -10.91 -17.24
N TYR A 71 -16.27 -11.75 -17.65
CA TYR A 71 -14.94 -11.79 -17.06
C TYR A 71 -14.20 -10.47 -17.28
N THR A 72 -14.25 -9.91 -18.49
CA THR A 72 -13.57 -8.65 -18.83
C THR A 72 -14.09 -7.48 -17.98
N ILE A 73 -15.40 -7.41 -17.76
CA ILE A 73 -15.99 -6.40 -16.87
C ILE A 73 -15.47 -6.57 -15.44
N LYS A 74 -15.48 -7.80 -14.91
CA LYS A 74 -14.97 -8.09 -13.55
C LYS A 74 -13.47 -7.80 -13.43
N ALA A 75 -12.68 -8.19 -14.42
CA ALA A 75 -11.24 -7.93 -14.49
C ALA A 75 -10.94 -6.44 -14.45
N LEU A 76 -11.70 -5.63 -15.21
CA LEU A 76 -11.56 -4.18 -15.22
C LEU A 76 -11.90 -3.58 -13.87
N VAL A 77 -13.07 -3.94 -13.30
CA VAL A 77 -13.50 -3.43 -11.99
C VAL A 77 -12.49 -3.79 -10.90
N ASN A 78 -12.04 -5.05 -10.85
CA ASN A 78 -11.05 -5.49 -9.87
C ASN A 78 -9.73 -4.73 -10.03
N THR A 79 -9.25 -4.54 -11.26
CA THR A 79 -8.00 -3.81 -11.50
C THR A 79 -8.10 -2.36 -11.04
N VAL A 80 -9.22 -1.68 -11.34
CA VAL A 80 -9.47 -0.29 -10.91
C VAL A 80 -9.56 -0.21 -9.38
N ASP A 81 -10.24 -1.15 -8.73
CA ASP A 81 -10.34 -1.21 -7.27
C ASP A 81 -8.97 -1.36 -6.60
N HIS A 82 -8.15 -2.32 -7.06
CA HIS A 82 -6.80 -2.51 -6.54
C HIS A 82 -5.91 -1.28 -6.75
N LEU A 83 -6.00 -0.63 -7.93
CA LEU A 83 -5.26 0.61 -8.19
C LEU A 83 -5.71 1.74 -7.26
N GLY A 84 -7.02 1.90 -7.04
CA GLY A 84 -7.56 2.90 -6.11
C GLY A 84 -7.06 2.70 -4.67
N SER A 85 -7.06 1.45 -4.19
CA SER A 85 -6.53 1.09 -2.87
C SER A 85 -5.03 1.40 -2.73
N ILE A 86 -4.24 1.09 -3.77
CA ILE A 86 -2.81 1.38 -3.80
C ILE A 86 -2.57 2.89 -3.80
N THR A 87 -3.29 3.66 -4.63
CA THR A 87 -3.18 5.13 -4.66
C THR A 87 -3.50 5.75 -3.30
N TYR A 88 -4.55 5.28 -2.63
CA TYR A 88 -4.90 5.74 -1.28
C TYR A 88 -3.75 5.49 -0.30
N LYS A 89 -3.18 4.28 -0.28
CA LYS A 89 -2.05 3.93 0.60
C LYS A 89 -0.78 4.74 0.31
N VAL A 90 -0.49 5.02 -0.96
CA VAL A 90 0.65 5.88 -1.34
C VAL A 90 0.44 7.30 -0.83
N ASN A 91 -0.77 7.83 -0.92
CA ASN A 91 -1.06 9.19 -0.44
C ASN A 91 -0.88 9.28 1.08
N ASP A 92 -1.37 8.28 1.83
CA ASP A 92 -1.22 8.20 3.29
C ASP A 92 0.27 8.17 3.71
N LEU A 93 1.08 7.33 3.04
CA LEU A 93 2.53 7.29 3.26
C LEU A 93 3.22 8.61 2.88
N LEU A 94 2.75 9.30 1.84
CA LEU A 94 3.31 10.58 1.43
C LEU A 94 2.99 11.67 2.45
N ASP A 95 1.75 11.75 2.91
CA ASP A 95 1.29 12.72 3.91
C ASP A 95 2.12 12.57 5.20
N GLU A 96 2.34 11.33 5.66
CA GLU A 96 3.21 11.03 6.80
C GLU A 96 4.64 11.58 6.62
N LYS A 97 5.25 11.37 5.44
CA LYS A 97 6.61 11.83 5.16
C LYS A 97 6.72 13.33 5.01
N VAL A 98 5.66 13.99 4.53
CA VAL A 98 5.58 15.46 4.45
C VAL A 98 5.51 16.06 5.86
N ASP A 99 4.72 15.47 6.76
CA ASP A 99 4.64 15.89 8.16
C ASP A 99 5.99 15.69 8.88
N GLU A 100 6.65 14.56 8.66
CA GLU A 100 7.98 14.25 9.21
C GLU A 100 9.04 15.27 8.75
N ALA A 101 9.05 15.59 7.45
CA ALA A 101 9.96 16.57 6.86
C ALA A 101 9.72 17.97 7.45
N SER A 102 8.46 18.39 7.55
CA SER A 102 8.08 19.69 8.11
C SER A 102 8.48 19.81 9.59
N GLY A 103 8.24 18.76 10.38
CA GLY A 103 8.67 18.71 11.79
C GLY A 103 10.19 18.77 11.94
N THR A 104 10.92 18.13 11.03
CA THR A 104 12.39 18.18 11.02
C THR A 104 12.91 19.58 10.65
N GLU A 105 12.32 20.22 9.63
CA GLU A 105 12.66 21.59 9.22
C GLU A 105 12.49 22.59 10.38
N LEU A 106 11.36 22.51 11.12
CA LEU A 106 11.12 23.36 12.29
C LEU A 106 12.19 23.19 13.37
N ARG A 107 12.62 21.95 13.61
CA ARG A 107 13.67 21.64 14.60
C ARG A 107 15.02 22.20 14.17
N VAL A 108 15.36 22.09 12.89
CA VAL A 108 16.59 22.67 12.33
C VAL A 108 16.57 24.19 12.45
N SER A 109 15.47 24.84 12.05
CA SER A 109 15.33 26.30 12.15
C SER A 109 15.45 26.81 13.59
N SER A 110 14.96 26.05 14.57
CA SER A 110 15.08 26.39 15.99
C SER A 110 16.52 26.32 16.53
N ILE A 111 17.40 25.54 15.89
CA ILE A 111 18.83 25.45 16.25
C ILE A 111 19.64 26.59 15.62
N GLU A 112 19.19 27.09 14.46
CA GLU A 112 19.85 28.19 13.74
C GLU A 112 19.52 29.59 14.30
N GLN A 113 18.51 29.71 15.16
CA GLN A 113 18.10 30.95 15.85
C GLN A 113 18.88 31.19 17.15
#